data_AF-A0A1V4XLY5-F1
#
_entry.id   AF-A0A1V4XLY5-F1
#
_cell.length_a   1.000
_cell.length_b   1.000
_cell.length_c   1.000
_cell.angle_alpha   90.00
_cell.angle_beta   90.00
_cell.angle_gamma   90.00
#
_symmetry.space_group_name_H-M   'P 1'
#
loop_
_entity.id
_entity.type
_entity.pdbx_description
1 polymer ?
#
loop_
_entity_poly.entity_id
_entity_poly.type
_entity_poly.pdbx_seq_one_letter_code
_entity_poly.pdbx_strand_id
1 'polypeptide(L)'
;MHGRIGQMDLTRSCTFRMAKALEDRYRIKAAPILASYPLNMAAPYMGLVADISLRHAAVAAGLGVFGRHNLVISPRFGTRVIFTAVLTDMELTTDPAVEEDLCNQCGLCVDACPANALDEEGKTEDLKCLRVSQPFGIGGAIGFMRKYASAAPEQQKAMIMDPQFLSLYQASFIGFQYECFRCMAVCPICVDT
;
A
#
# COMPACT_ATOMS: atom_id res chain seq x y z
N MET A 1 -10.82 13.27 -7.61
CA MET A 1 -10.25 12.08 -6.94
C MET A 1 -8.82 11.95 -7.42
N HIS A 2 -7.82 12.42 -6.66
CA HIS A 2 -6.43 12.14 -7.01
C HIS A 2 -6.24 10.64 -6.78
N GLY A 3 -6.25 9.84 -7.84
CA GLY A 3 -6.05 8.39 -7.77
C GLY A 3 -4.68 8.05 -7.17
N ARG A 4 -4.44 6.76 -6.89
CA ARG A 4 -3.19 6.26 -6.30
C ARG A 4 -1.94 6.82 -7.01
N ILE A 5 -2.02 6.98 -8.33
CA ILE A 5 -0.95 7.58 -9.16
C ILE A 5 -0.54 8.96 -8.66
N GLY A 6 -1.50 9.87 -8.48
CA GLY A 6 -1.20 11.23 -8.06
C GLY A 6 -0.54 11.27 -6.69
N GLN A 7 -0.95 10.37 -5.78
CA GLN A 7 -0.29 10.24 -4.48
C GLN A 7 1.13 9.66 -4.62
N MET A 8 1.34 8.69 -5.51
CA MET A 8 2.66 8.11 -5.74
C MET A 8 3.63 9.12 -6.39
N ASP A 9 3.18 9.89 -7.37
CA ASP A 9 3.99 10.94 -8.01
C ASP A 9 4.32 12.05 -7.03
N LEU A 10 3.34 12.49 -6.24
CA LEU A 10 3.56 13.51 -5.22
C LEU A 10 4.56 13.03 -4.16
N THR A 11 4.34 11.84 -3.59
CA THR A 11 5.25 11.28 -2.58
C THR A 11 6.65 11.11 -3.13
N ARG A 12 6.81 10.54 -4.33
CA ARG A 12 8.11 10.41 -5.00
C ARG A 12 8.80 11.77 -5.20
N SER A 13 8.07 12.75 -5.72
CA SER A 13 8.60 14.09 -5.99
C SER A 13 9.04 14.79 -4.70
N CYS A 14 8.19 14.79 -3.67
CA CYS A 14 8.49 15.39 -2.37
C CYS A 14 9.69 14.72 -1.71
N THR A 15 9.75 13.39 -1.66
CA THR A 15 10.84 12.66 -1.01
C THR A 15 12.16 12.84 -1.74
N PHE A 16 12.15 12.79 -3.07
CA PHE A 16 13.36 13.03 -3.86
C PHE A 16 13.89 14.46 -3.66
N ARG A 17 13.01 15.47 -3.74
CA ARG A 17 13.40 16.88 -3.53
C ARG A 17 13.92 17.11 -2.12
N MET A 18 13.32 16.47 -1.11
CA MET A 18 13.79 16.55 0.27
C MET A 18 15.19 15.95 0.41
N ALA A 19 15.40 14.72 -0.06
CA ALA A 19 16.71 14.07 -0.04
C ALA A 19 17.76 14.94 -0.74
N LYS A 20 17.44 15.47 -1.93
CA LYS A 20 18.37 16.31 -2.68
C LYS A 20 18.71 17.61 -1.96
N ALA A 21 17.71 18.26 -1.35
CA ALA A 21 17.93 19.48 -0.57
C ALA A 21 18.84 19.22 0.64
N LEU A 22 18.71 18.06 1.29
CA LEU A 22 19.58 17.67 2.41
C LEU A 22 21.04 17.48 1.93
N GLU A 23 21.25 16.73 0.85
CA GLU A 23 22.58 16.52 0.26
C GLU A 23 23.24 17.85 -0.12
N ASP A 24 22.52 18.73 -0.82
CA ASP A 24 23.08 19.97 -1.36
C ASP A 24 23.40 20.98 -0.26
N ARG A 25 22.53 21.11 0.74
CA ARG A 25 22.66 22.11 1.81
C ARG A 25 23.63 21.68 2.90
N TYR A 26 23.62 20.41 3.29
CA TYR A 26 24.37 19.92 4.44
C TYR A 26 25.55 19.03 4.08
N ARG A 27 25.71 18.66 2.79
CA ARG A 27 26.80 17.79 2.30
C ARG A 27 26.86 16.43 2.99
N ILE A 28 25.69 15.91 3.33
CA ILE A 28 25.47 14.60 3.95
C ILE A 28 24.88 13.61 2.94
N LYS A 29 24.84 12.33 3.29
CA LYS A 29 24.12 11.32 2.51
C LYS A 29 22.64 11.35 2.85
N ALA A 30 21.80 11.27 1.82
CA ALA A 30 20.37 11.11 1.97
C ALA A 30 19.81 10.20 0.87
N ALA A 31 19.04 9.18 1.24
CA ALA A 31 18.44 8.23 0.31
C ALA A 31 16.90 8.29 0.41
N PRO A 32 16.19 8.59 -0.68
CA PRO A 32 14.74 8.59 -0.68
C PRO A 32 14.19 7.16 -0.67
N ILE A 33 13.27 6.85 0.25
CA ILE A 33 12.56 5.57 0.35
C ILE A 33 11.14 5.77 -0.17
N LEU A 34 10.86 5.22 -1.34
CA LEU A 34 9.60 5.43 -2.05
C LEU A 34 8.48 4.52 -1.54
N ALA A 35 7.24 5.01 -1.61
CA ALA A 35 6.07 4.18 -1.41
C ALA A 35 5.91 3.19 -2.59
N SER A 36 6.00 1.88 -2.30
CA SER A 36 5.58 0.77 -3.19
C SER A 36 6.52 0.35 -4.34
N TYR A 37 7.69 0.97 -4.54
CA TYR A 37 8.67 0.56 -5.58
C TYR A 37 10.11 0.79 -5.11
N PRO A 38 11.10 0.01 -5.59
CA PRO A 38 11.02 -1.02 -6.64
C PRO A 38 10.45 -2.37 -6.19
N LEU A 39 10.06 -3.20 -7.18
CA LEU A 39 9.78 -4.63 -6.97
C LEU A 39 10.97 -5.44 -7.49
N ASN A 40 11.42 -6.43 -6.73
CA ASN A 40 12.36 -7.43 -7.21
C ASN A 40 11.62 -8.74 -7.46
N MET A 41 11.37 -9.02 -8.74
CA MET A 41 10.67 -10.24 -9.17
C MET A 41 11.63 -11.41 -9.43
N ALA A 42 12.91 -11.28 -9.10
CA ALA A 42 13.82 -12.40 -9.08
C ALA A 42 13.65 -13.18 -7.77
N ALA A 43 13.80 -14.51 -7.83
CA ALA A 43 13.93 -15.33 -6.65
C ALA A 43 15.18 -14.90 -5.83
N PRO A 44 15.14 -14.94 -4.49
CA PRO A 44 14.03 -15.42 -3.66
C PRO A 44 12.98 -14.34 -3.31
N TYR A 45 13.19 -13.08 -3.71
CA TYR A 45 12.39 -11.94 -3.24
C TYR A 45 10.94 -11.99 -3.74
N MET A 46 10.75 -12.15 -5.06
CA MET A 46 9.44 -12.27 -5.71
C MET A 46 8.40 -11.20 -5.27
N GLY A 47 8.81 -9.96 -5.04
CA GLY A 47 7.92 -8.95 -4.47
C GLY A 47 8.57 -7.60 -4.14
N LEU A 48 7.93 -6.87 -3.23
CA LEU A 48 8.44 -5.61 -2.69
C LEU A 48 9.75 -5.87 -1.96
N VAL A 49 10.81 -5.20 -2.41
CA VAL A 49 12.07 -5.11 -1.68
C VAL A 49 12.23 -3.66 -1.28
N ALA A 50 12.21 -3.42 0.03
CA ALA A 50 12.43 -2.11 0.61
C ALA A 50 13.47 -2.24 1.71
N ASP A 51 14.30 -1.21 1.88
CA ASP A 51 15.34 -1.18 2.91
C ASP A 51 14.73 -1.11 4.32
N ILE A 52 13.55 -0.50 4.45
CA ILE A 52 12.82 -0.33 5.71
C ILE A 52 11.31 -0.51 5.54
N SER A 53 10.62 -0.85 6.64
CA SER A 53 9.16 -0.82 6.68
C SER A 53 8.67 0.59 7.01
N LEU A 54 8.09 1.27 6.02
CA LEU A 54 7.56 2.64 6.18
C LEU A 54 6.47 2.75 7.25
N ARG A 55 5.65 1.70 7.46
CA ARG A 55 4.65 1.68 8.54
C ARG A 55 5.29 1.65 9.92
N HIS A 56 6.30 0.80 10.13
CA HIS A 56 7.00 0.73 11.41
C HIS A 56 7.82 2.00 11.66
N ALA A 57 8.46 2.54 10.62
CA ALA A 57 9.17 3.82 10.71
C ALA A 57 8.22 4.97 11.09
N ALA A 58 7.00 4.99 10.54
CA ALA A 58 6.00 6.00 10.90
C ALA A 58 5.57 5.90 12.37
N VAL A 59 5.36 4.68 12.89
CA VAL A 59 5.05 4.46 14.31
C VAL A 59 6.21 4.90 15.21
N ALA A 60 7.45 4.53 14.85
CA ALA A 60 8.64 4.93 15.58
C ALA A 60 8.87 6.45 15.56
N ALA A 61 8.42 7.14 14.51
CA ALA A 61 8.47 8.59 14.36
C ALA A 61 7.25 9.33 14.96
N GLY A 62 6.43 8.66 15.78
CA GLY A 62 5.30 9.31 16.45
C GLY A 62 4.15 9.70 15.53
N LEU A 63 4.03 9.10 14.34
CA LEU A 63 2.98 9.45 13.37
C LEU A 63 1.67 8.68 13.56
N GLY A 64 1.66 7.65 14.41
CA GLY A 64 0.49 6.84 14.71
C GLY A 64 0.80 5.53 15.41
N VAL A 65 -0.23 4.70 15.57
CA VAL A 65 -0.15 3.34 16.14
C VAL A 65 -0.77 2.31 15.20
N PHE A 66 -0.40 1.03 15.31
CA PHE A 66 -1.03 -0.01 14.51
C PHE A 66 -2.46 -0.31 14.98
N GLY A 67 -3.41 -0.30 14.05
CA GLY A 67 -4.73 -0.88 14.25
C GLY A 67 -4.78 -2.37 13.92
N ARG A 68 -5.81 -3.07 14.40
CA ARG A 68 -6.03 -4.51 14.10
C ARG A 68 -6.14 -4.83 12.60
N HIS A 69 -6.54 -3.88 11.77
CA HIS A 69 -6.50 -4.03 10.31
C HIS A 69 -5.09 -3.91 9.71
N ASN A 70 -4.04 -3.90 10.54
CA ASN A 70 -2.63 -3.78 10.15
C ASN A 70 -2.29 -2.47 9.40
N LEU A 71 -3.04 -1.39 9.61
CA LEU A 71 -2.70 -0.06 9.07
C LEU A 71 -2.34 0.85 10.24
N VAL A 72 -1.50 1.85 9.98
CA VAL A 72 -1.18 2.87 10.97
C VAL A 72 -2.36 3.83 11.07
N ILE A 73 -2.87 4.00 12.28
CA ILE A 73 -3.88 4.99 12.63
C ILE A 73 -3.12 6.24 13.08
N SER A 74 -3.19 7.30 12.29
CA SER A 74 -2.69 8.62 12.69
C SER A 74 -3.73 9.33 13.55
N PRO A 75 -3.35 9.99 14.66
CA PRO A 75 -4.28 10.77 15.48
C PRO A 75 -5.03 11.84 14.68
N ARG A 76 -4.40 12.38 13.64
CA ARG A 76 -4.94 13.49 12.84
C ARG A 76 -5.70 13.06 11.60
N PHE A 77 -5.28 11.97 10.96
CA PHE A 77 -5.72 11.61 9.60
C PHE A 77 -6.33 10.20 9.51
N GLY A 78 -6.49 9.52 10.65
CA GLY A 78 -6.87 8.11 10.68
C GLY A 78 -5.90 7.26 9.86
N THR A 79 -6.44 6.30 9.10
CA THR A 79 -5.62 5.39 8.27
C THR A 79 -5.43 5.86 6.84
N ARG A 80 -5.93 7.05 6.45
CA ARG A 80 -5.92 7.54 5.07
C ARG A 80 -4.60 8.24 4.72
N VAL A 81 -3.50 7.61 5.09
CA VAL A 81 -2.14 8.14 4.98
C VAL A 81 -1.24 7.19 4.21
N ILE A 82 -0.40 7.75 3.34
CA ILE A 82 0.68 7.04 2.68
C ILE A 82 1.98 7.59 3.24
N PHE A 83 2.86 6.70 3.68
CA PHE A 83 4.17 7.06 4.19
C PHE A 83 5.24 6.94 3.12
N THR A 84 6.28 7.73 3.30
CA THR A 84 7.53 7.77 2.55
C THR A 84 8.61 8.20 3.53
N ALA A 85 9.88 7.96 3.25
CA ALA A 85 10.95 8.31 4.18
C ALA A 85 12.20 8.79 3.45
N VAL A 86 13.07 9.48 4.18
CA VAL A 86 14.45 9.75 3.75
C VAL A 86 15.37 9.15 4.80
N LEU A 87 16.21 8.20 4.39
CA LEU A 87 17.30 7.73 5.23
C LEU A 87 18.45 8.71 5.12
N THR A 88 19.04 9.12 6.23
CA THR A 88 20.13 10.12 6.22
C THR A 88 21.06 9.92 7.41
N ASP A 89 22.32 10.34 7.24
CA ASP A 89 23.33 10.39 8.31
C ASP A 89 23.19 11.65 9.19
N MET A 90 22.16 12.47 8.96
CA MET A 90 21.91 13.68 9.75
C MET A 90 21.59 13.32 11.21
N GLU A 91 22.29 13.95 12.15
CA GLU A 91 21.91 13.88 13.56
C GLU A 91 20.62 14.70 13.77
N LEU A 92 19.54 14.00 14.09
CA LEU A 92 18.21 14.57 14.34
C LEU A 92 17.73 14.15 15.74
N THR A 93 17.08 15.07 16.43
CA THR A 93 16.31 14.73 17.63
C THR A 93 15.10 13.89 17.21
N THR A 94 14.85 12.78 17.90
CA THR A 94 13.71 11.91 17.60
C THR A 94 12.43 12.46 18.22
N ASP A 95 11.33 12.31 17.49
CA ASP A 95 9.99 12.59 18.02
C ASP A 95 9.57 11.50 19.02
N PRO A 96 8.77 11.83 20.05
CA PRO A 96 8.20 10.83 20.93
C PRO A 96 7.21 9.94 20.19
N ALA A 97 7.07 8.69 20.62
CA ALA A 97 6.02 7.81 20.12
C ALA A 97 4.63 8.34 20.51
N VAL A 98 3.61 7.98 19.74
CA VAL A 98 2.20 8.21 20.14
C VAL A 98 1.91 7.33 21.36
N GLU A 99 1.47 7.96 22.45
CA GLU A 99 1.18 7.27 23.71
C GLU A 99 -0.25 6.71 23.75
N GLU A 100 -1.17 7.32 22.99
CA GLU A 100 -2.57 6.89 22.96
C GLU A 100 -2.74 5.56 22.23
N ASP A 101 -3.40 4.60 22.87
CA ASP A 101 -3.95 3.45 22.16
C ASP A 101 -5.19 3.90 21.37
N LEU A 102 -5.00 4.17 20.08
CA LEU A 102 -6.08 4.58 19.20
C LEU A 102 -6.98 3.40 18.82
N CYS A 103 -6.51 2.15 18.86
CA CYS A 103 -7.29 1.01 18.40
C CYS A 103 -8.09 0.40 19.56
N ASN A 104 -9.41 0.62 19.57
CA ASN A 104 -10.31 0.07 20.59
C ASN A 104 -10.55 -1.46 20.51
N GLN A 105 -9.75 -2.19 19.71
CA GLN A 105 -9.79 -3.65 19.62
C GLN A 105 -11.16 -4.26 19.22
N CYS A 106 -12.06 -3.49 18.59
CA CYS A 106 -13.46 -3.91 18.33
C CYS A 106 -13.66 -5.07 17.35
N GLY A 107 -12.66 -5.46 16.55
CA GLY A 107 -12.77 -6.60 15.60
C GLY A 107 -13.52 -6.32 14.30
N LEU A 108 -14.23 -5.19 14.17
CA LEU A 108 -15.07 -4.86 13.00
C LEU A 108 -14.35 -4.97 11.66
N CYS A 109 -13.06 -4.61 11.61
CA CYS A 109 -12.28 -4.71 10.39
C CYS A 109 -11.99 -6.15 9.95
N VAL A 110 -11.84 -7.07 10.91
CA VAL A 110 -11.65 -8.50 10.69
C VAL A 110 -12.95 -9.08 10.12
N ASP A 111 -14.07 -8.84 10.81
CA ASP A 111 -15.40 -9.33 10.41
C ASP A 111 -15.82 -8.82 9.03
N ALA A 112 -15.48 -7.56 8.71
CA ALA A 112 -15.85 -6.96 7.44
C ALA A 112 -14.89 -7.33 6.29
N CYS A 113 -13.80 -8.07 6.54
CA CYS A 113 -12.80 -8.36 5.52
C CYS A 113 -13.34 -9.35 4.47
N PRO A 114 -13.61 -8.93 3.21
CA PRO A 114 -14.16 -9.83 2.20
C PRO A 114 -13.19 -10.94 1.77
N ALA A 115 -11.91 -10.79 2.09
CA ALA A 115 -10.87 -11.75 1.77
C ALA A 115 -10.60 -12.76 2.90
N ASN A 116 -11.17 -12.56 4.10
CA ASN A 116 -10.78 -13.26 5.33
C ASN A 116 -9.26 -13.27 5.50
N ALA A 117 -8.66 -12.09 5.34
CA ALA A 117 -7.21 -11.89 5.28
C ALA A 117 -6.65 -11.22 6.54
N LEU A 118 -7.49 -10.83 7.49
CA LEU A 118 -7.10 -10.16 8.72
C LEU A 118 -7.38 -11.11 9.88
N ASP A 119 -6.52 -11.09 10.91
CA ASP A 119 -6.72 -11.83 12.14
C ASP A 119 -6.84 -10.91 13.36
N GLU A 120 -7.11 -11.52 14.52
CA GLU A 120 -7.19 -10.80 15.78
C GLU A 120 -5.79 -10.35 16.29
N GLU A 121 -4.70 -10.92 15.80
CA GLU A 121 -3.35 -10.50 16.24
C GLU A 121 -2.84 -9.27 15.46
N GLY A 122 -3.63 -8.74 14.53
CA GLY A 122 -3.23 -7.60 13.69
C GLY A 122 -2.35 -7.99 12.51
N LYS A 123 -2.30 -9.27 12.14
CA LYS A 123 -1.58 -9.75 10.96
C LYS A 123 -2.49 -9.74 9.74
N THR A 124 -1.85 -9.75 8.57
CA THR A 124 -2.52 -9.79 7.28
C THR A 124 -1.95 -10.92 6.44
N GLU A 125 -2.83 -11.78 5.92
CA GLU A 125 -2.49 -12.70 4.85
C GLU A 125 -2.50 -11.93 3.51
N ASP A 126 -1.35 -11.34 3.17
CA ASP A 126 -1.21 -10.40 2.07
C ASP A 126 -1.75 -10.94 0.73
N LEU A 127 -1.49 -12.21 0.40
CA LEU A 127 -1.96 -12.80 -0.86
C LEU A 127 -3.48 -12.95 -0.93
N LYS A 128 -4.17 -13.16 0.20
CA LYS A 128 -5.63 -13.14 0.26
C LYS A 128 -6.14 -11.72 0.09
N CYS A 129 -5.54 -10.76 0.80
CA CYS A 129 -5.90 -9.35 0.71
C CYS A 129 -5.74 -8.81 -0.71
N LEU A 130 -4.61 -9.09 -1.37
CA LEU A 130 -4.30 -8.62 -2.73
C LEU A 130 -5.33 -9.11 -3.76
N ARG A 131 -5.88 -10.32 -3.60
CA ARG A 131 -6.91 -10.86 -4.51
C ARG A 131 -8.16 -9.99 -4.58
N VAL A 132 -8.54 -9.37 -3.47
CA VAL A 132 -9.75 -8.54 -3.38
C VAL A 132 -9.42 -7.04 -3.47
N SER A 133 -8.30 -6.61 -2.89
CA SER A 133 -7.90 -5.20 -2.89
C SER A 133 -7.28 -4.74 -4.21
N GLN A 134 -6.70 -5.65 -5.00
CA GLN A 134 -6.07 -5.36 -6.29
C GLN A 134 -6.53 -6.38 -7.35
N PRO A 135 -7.83 -6.43 -7.67
CA PRO A 135 -8.38 -7.45 -8.58
C PRO A 135 -7.78 -7.37 -9.99
N PHE A 136 -7.25 -6.21 -10.39
CA PHE A 136 -6.59 -5.98 -11.67
C PHE A 136 -5.05 -5.95 -11.57
N GLY A 137 -4.48 -6.42 -10.45
CA GLY A 137 -3.04 -6.62 -10.30
C GLY A 137 -2.53 -7.89 -10.99
N ILE A 138 -1.28 -8.25 -10.70
CA ILE A 138 -0.60 -9.40 -11.34
C ILE A 138 -1.36 -10.73 -11.15
N GLY A 139 -1.97 -10.96 -9.98
CA GLY A 139 -2.78 -12.15 -9.72
C GLY A 139 -4.02 -12.23 -10.61
N GLY A 140 -4.69 -11.09 -10.82
CA GLY A 140 -5.83 -10.97 -11.74
C GLY A 140 -5.42 -11.20 -13.19
N ALA A 141 -4.30 -10.60 -13.62
CA ALA A 141 -3.75 -10.78 -14.95
C ALA A 141 -3.38 -12.24 -15.23
N ILE A 142 -2.65 -12.90 -14.31
CA ILE A 142 -2.32 -14.34 -14.43
C ILE A 142 -3.60 -15.19 -14.51
N GLY A 143 -4.59 -14.89 -13.66
CA GLY A 143 -5.88 -15.58 -13.67
C GLY A 143 -6.61 -15.46 -15.00
N PHE A 144 -6.66 -14.26 -15.59
CA PHE A 144 -7.25 -14.02 -16.90
C PHE A 144 -6.49 -14.76 -18.00
N MET A 145 -5.16 -14.64 -18.03
CA MET A 145 -4.31 -15.27 -19.05
C MET A 145 -4.42 -16.79 -19.04
N ARG A 146 -4.51 -17.42 -17.86
CA ARG A 146 -4.75 -18.87 -17.74
C ARG A 146 -6.08 -19.27 -18.37
N LYS A 147 -7.16 -18.53 -18.09
CA LYS A 147 -8.48 -18.80 -18.70
C LYS A 147 -8.45 -18.61 -20.21
N TYR A 148 -7.82 -17.53 -20.68
CA TYR A 148 -7.69 -17.22 -22.10
C TYR A 148 -6.92 -18.32 -22.86
N ALA A 149 -5.80 -18.78 -22.30
CA ALA A 149 -4.98 -19.83 -22.90
C ALA A 149 -5.69 -21.19 -22.99
N SER A 150 -6.70 -21.43 -22.14
CA SER A 150 -7.49 -22.66 -22.15
C SER A 150 -8.82 -22.54 -22.91
N ALA A 151 -9.15 -21.37 -23.46
CA ALA A 151 -10.42 -21.12 -24.13
C ALA A 151 -10.39 -21.46 -25.63
N ALA A 152 -11.55 -21.80 -26.21
CA ALA A 152 -11.69 -22.01 -27.65
C ALA A 152 -11.50 -20.69 -28.43
N PRO A 153 -11.08 -20.71 -29.71
CA PRO A 153 -10.81 -19.48 -30.48
C PRO A 153 -11.96 -18.47 -30.52
N GLU A 154 -13.21 -18.92 -30.64
CA GLU A 154 -14.37 -18.00 -30.61
C GLU A 154 -14.60 -17.38 -29.23
N GLN A 155 -14.30 -18.11 -28.15
CA GLN A 155 -14.37 -17.58 -26.79
C GLN A 155 -13.26 -16.55 -26.54
N GLN A 156 -12.05 -16.80 -27.05
CA GLN A 156 -10.94 -15.84 -26.96
C GLN A 156 -11.30 -14.49 -27.59
N LYS A 157 -11.97 -14.48 -28.74
CA LYS A 157 -12.45 -13.24 -29.38
C LYS A 157 -13.43 -12.46 -28.50
N ALA A 158 -14.31 -13.15 -27.77
CA ALA A 158 -15.20 -12.50 -26.82
C ALA A 158 -14.42 -11.97 -25.60
N MET A 159 -13.43 -12.73 -25.11
CA MET A 159 -12.65 -12.38 -23.92
C MET A 159 -11.80 -11.11 -24.09
N ILE A 160 -11.31 -10.80 -25.28
CA ILE A 160 -10.55 -9.55 -25.52
C ILE A 160 -11.42 -8.30 -25.51
N MET A 161 -12.74 -8.45 -25.57
CA MET A 161 -13.71 -7.37 -25.39
C MET A 161 -14.38 -7.42 -24.01
N ASP A 162 -13.99 -8.37 -23.16
CA ASP A 162 -14.55 -8.53 -21.82
C ASP A 162 -14.16 -7.35 -20.90
N PRO A 163 -15.07 -6.82 -20.08
CA PRO A 163 -14.77 -5.73 -19.15
C PRO A 163 -13.58 -6.02 -18.24
N GLN A 164 -13.37 -7.28 -17.82
CA GLN A 164 -12.22 -7.68 -17.01
C GLN A 164 -10.91 -7.44 -17.76
N PHE A 165 -10.84 -7.79 -19.04
CA PHE A 165 -9.66 -7.53 -19.86
C PHE A 165 -9.44 -6.03 -20.02
N LEU A 166 -10.50 -5.26 -20.29
CA LEU A 166 -10.41 -3.81 -20.45
C LEU A 166 -9.93 -3.13 -19.16
N SER A 167 -10.36 -3.58 -17.99
CA SER A 167 -9.86 -3.12 -16.69
C SER A 167 -8.40 -3.50 -16.45
N LEU A 168 -7.99 -4.73 -16.81
CA LEU A 168 -6.59 -5.16 -16.73
C LEU A 168 -5.68 -4.33 -17.65
N TYR A 169 -6.14 -4.07 -18.88
CA TYR A 169 -5.45 -3.20 -19.83
C TYR A 169 -5.26 -1.81 -19.24
N GLN A 170 -6.32 -1.18 -18.73
CA GLN A 170 -6.23 0.15 -18.11
C GLN A 170 -5.26 0.16 -16.92
N ALA A 171 -5.37 -0.82 -16.00
CA ALA A 171 -4.49 -0.98 -14.84
C ALA A 171 -3.00 -1.09 -15.21
N SER A 172 -2.67 -1.60 -16.41
CA SER A 172 -1.28 -1.70 -16.86
C SER A 172 -0.63 -0.34 -17.14
N PHE A 173 -1.41 0.68 -17.54
CA PHE A 173 -0.90 2.04 -17.79
C PHE A 173 -0.92 2.89 -16.54
N ILE A 174 -1.97 2.74 -15.73
CA ILE A 174 -2.21 3.60 -14.56
C ILE A 174 -1.67 3.00 -13.25
N GLY A 175 -1.12 1.79 -13.31
CA GLY A 175 -0.79 1.00 -12.13
C GLY A 175 -2.02 0.39 -11.46
N PHE A 176 -1.83 -0.69 -10.71
CA PHE A 176 -2.94 -1.35 -10.02
C PHE A 176 -3.51 -0.45 -8.91
N GLN A 177 -4.79 -0.13 -9.02
CA GLN A 177 -5.50 0.67 -8.03
C GLN A 177 -5.99 -0.22 -6.88
N TYR A 178 -6.19 0.39 -5.71
CA TYR A 178 -6.88 -0.27 -4.62
C TYR A 178 -8.39 -0.18 -4.85
N GLU A 179 -9.07 -1.32 -4.82
CA GLU A 179 -10.52 -1.42 -5.02
C GLU A 179 -11.27 -1.83 -3.73
N CYS A 180 -10.53 -2.20 -2.68
CA CYS A 180 -11.10 -2.56 -1.39
C CYS A 180 -10.62 -1.63 -0.29
N PHE A 181 -11.57 -0.97 0.38
CA PHE A 181 -11.34 -0.09 1.53
C PHE A 181 -12.15 -0.53 2.75
N ARG A 182 -12.68 -1.76 2.74
CA ARG A 182 -13.72 -2.19 3.68
C ARG A 182 -13.27 -2.14 5.14
N CYS A 183 -12.05 -2.60 5.43
CA CYS A 183 -11.49 -2.57 6.79
C CYS A 183 -11.29 -1.14 7.33
N MET A 184 -10.99 -0.18 6.45
CA MET A 184 -10.90 1.24 6.81
C MET A 184 -12.29 1.86 6.98
N ALA A 185 -13.22 1.53 6.09
CA ALA A 185 -14.57 2.09 6.08
C ALA A 185 -15.41 1.73 7.31
N VAL A 186 -15.12 0.59 7.95
CA VAL A 186 -15.82 0.13 9.17
C VAL A 186 -15.08 0.49 10.46
N CYS A 187 -13.86 1.05 10.37
CA CYS A 187 -13.07 1.36 11.55
C CYS A 187 -13.65 2.62 12.23
N PRO A 188 -14.19 2.53 13.46
CA PRO A 188 -14.88 3.65 14.10
C PRO A 188 -13.95 4.85 14.33
N ILE A 189 -12.65 4.61 14.45
CA ILE A 189 -11.62 5.64 14.64
C ILE A 189 -11.34 6.42 13.35
N CYS A 190 -11.66 5.85 12.18
CA CYS A 190 -11.32 6.41 10.86
C CYS A 190 -12.54 6.99 10.12
N VAL A 191 -13.73 6.91 10.72
CA VAL A 191 -14.98 7.39 10.12
C VAL A 191 -15.13 8.90 10.31
N ASP A 192 -14.64 9.43 11.44
CA ASP A 192 -14.78 10.85 11.82
C ASP A 192 -13.54 11.73 11.52
N THR A 193 -12.49 11.13 10.94
CA THR A 193 -11.22 11.79 10.53
C THR A 193 -11.13 11.94 9.02
#